data_AF-A0A939DNQ6-F1
#
_entry.id   AF-A0A939DNQ6-F1
#
_cell.length_a   1.000
_cell.length_b   1.000
_cell.length_c   1.000
_cell.angle_alpha   90.00
_cell.angle_beta   90.00
_cell.angle_gamma   90.00
#
_symmetry.space_group_name_H-M   'P 1'
#
loop_
_entity.id
_entity.type
_entity.pdbx_description
1 polymer ?
#
loop_
_entity_poly.entity_id
_entity_poly.type
_entity_poly.pdbx_seq_one_letter_code
_entity_poly.pdbx_strand_id
1 'polypeptide(L)' 'MSLMSVSEVAEYLGVQEIRVERLERESLLVSKDKDAEGKPLFDKDDVQRYKEFAERIGGI' A
#
# COMPACT_ATOMS: atom_id res chain seq x y z
N MET A 1 10.23 -11.06 2.09
CA MET A 1 9.36 -10.17 2.90
C MET A 1 10.15 -8.91 3.18
N SER A 2 9.89 -7.88 2.38
CA SER A 2 10.45 -6.54 2.56
C SER A 2 9.27 -5.62 2.82
N LEU A 3 9.28 -4.93 3.96
CA LEU A 3 8.25 -3.97 4.29
C LEU A 3 8.51 -2.66 3.56
N MET A 4 7.44 -1.97 3.17
CA MET A 4 7.42 -0.67 2.54
C MET A 4 6.59 0.28 3.40
N SER A 5 7.10 1.49 3.59
CA SER A 5 6.38 2.59 4.22
C SER A 5 5.26 3.12 3.32
N VAL A 6 4.34 3.89 3.91
CA VAL A 6 3.26 4.59 3.17
C VAL A 6 3.82 5.38 1.98
N SER A 7 4.92 6.10 2.18
CA SER A 7 5.55 6.92 1.13
C SER A 7 6.09 6.06 -0.02
N GLU A 8 6.79 4.98 0.29
CA GLU A 8 7.32 4.07 -0.73
C GLU A 8 6.19 3.36 -1.51
N VAL A 9 5.09 3.01 -0.83
CA VAL A 9 3.91 2.43 -1.48
C VAL A 9 3.24 3.45 -2.38
N ALA A 10 3.10 4.70 -1.93
CA ALA A 10 2.53 5.80 -2.70
C ALA A 10 3.33 6.04 -3.99
N GLU A 11 4.65 6.09 -3.90
CA GLU A 11 5.53 6.19 -5.07
C GLU A 11 5.40 4.98 -6.01
N TYR A 12 5.37 3.76 -5.47
CA TYR A 12 5.27 2.53 -6.28
C TYR A 12 3.94 2.40 -7.03
N LEU A 13 2.85 2.80 -6.38
CA LEU A 13 1.49 2.79 -6.94
C LEU A 13 1.20 4.04 -7.78
N GLY A 14 2.04 5.08 -7.71
CA GLY A 14 1.82 6.35 -8.40
C GLY A 14 0.63 7.14 -7.86
N VAL A 15 0.35 7.01 -6.56
CA VAL A 15 -0.78 7.67 -5.87
C VAL A 15 -0.27 8.54 -4.73
N GLN A 16 -1.15 9.33 -4.13
CA GLN A 16 -0.83 10.11 -2.92
C GLN A 16 -0.83 9.22 -1.67
N GLU A 17 -0.02 9.56 -0.67
CA GLU A 17 0.04 8.86 0.63
C GLU A 17 -1.33 8.73 1.29
N ILE A 18 -2.17 9.78 1.24
CA ILE A 18 -3.54 9.75 1.76
C ILE A 18 -4.41 8.67 1.10
N ARG A 19 -4.15 8.34 -0.18
CA ARG A 19 -4.85 7.24 -0.87
C ARG A 19 -4.39 5.90 -0.32
N VAL A 20 -3.09 5.73 -0.04
CA VAL A 20 -2.57 4.51 0.61
C VAL A 20 -3.14 4.32 2.01
N GLU A 21 -3.24 5.38 2.81
CA GLU A 21 -3.88 5.32 4.13
C GLU A 21 -5.38 4.96 4.03
N ARG A 22 -6.08 5.44 3.00
CA ARG A 22 -7.47 5.02 2.72
C ARG A 22 -7.55 3.56 2.33
N LEU A 23 -6.64 3.06 1.50
CA LEU A 23 -6.60 1.64 1.12
C LEU A 23 -6.47 0.74 2.35
N GLU A 24 -5.67 1.15 3.33
CA GLU A 24 -5.53 0.43 4.60
C GLU A 24 -6.80 0.50 5.45
N ARG A 25 -7.36 1.70 5.62
CA ARG A 25 -8.63 1.90 6.35
C ARG A 25 -9.82 1.15 5.73
N GLU A 26 -9.85 1.05 4.41
CA GLU A 26 -10.88 0.33 3.64
C GLU A 26 -10.54 -1.17 3.49
N SER A 27 -9.45 -1.66 4.12
CA SER A 27 -8.98 -3.04 4.04
C SER A 27 -8.68 -3.55 2.62
N LEU A 28 -8.43 -2.62 1.68
CA LEU A 28 -8.02 -2.91 0.30
C LEU A 28 -6.54 -3.26 0.22
N LEU A 29 -5.72 -2.69 1.10
CA LEU A 29 -4.30 -3.00 1.24
C LEU A 29 -3.98 -3.23 2.71
N VAL A 30 -3.63 -4.47 3.08
CA VAL A 30 -3.47 -4.87 4.49
C VAL A 30 -2.05 -4.57 4.96
N SER A 31 -1.93 -3.74 5.99
CA SER A 31 -0.66 -3.51 6.68
C SER A 31 -0.21 -4.76 7.44
N LYS A 32 1.09 -5.05 7.44
CA LYS A 32 1.68 -6.17 8.19
C LYS A 32 2.28 -5.75 9.51
N ASP A 33 2.72 -4.50 9.58
CA ASP A 33 3.37 -3.96 10.76
C ASP A 33 3.14 -2.44 10.82
N LYS A 34 3.74 -1.77 11.80
CA LYS A 34 3.74 -0.32 11.91
C LYS A 34 5.15 0.20 12.10
N ASP A 35 5.44 1.36 11.54
CA ASP A 35 6.72 2.03 11.72
C ASP A 35 6.85 2.64 13.13
N ALA A 36 7.99 3.26 13.44
CA ALA A 36 8.25 3.93 14.71
C ALA A 36 7.28 5.09 15.01
N GLU A 37 6.72 5.74 13.98
CA GLU A 37 5.69 6.77 14.09
C GLU A 37 4.27 6.21 14.17
N GLY A 38 4.11 4.88 14.10
CA GLY A 38 2.81 4.20 14.15
C GLY A 38 2.07 4.18 12.82
N LYS A 39 2.71 4.55 11.70
CA LYS A 39 2.15 4.46 10.36
C LYS A 39 2.21 3.01 9.86
N PRO A 40 1.23 2.58 9.03
CA PRO A 40 1.22 1.22 8.52
C PRO A 40 2.42 0.93 7.62
N LEU A 41 3.00 -0.25 7.79
CA LEU A 41 4.00 -0.85 6.91
C LEU A 41 3.34 -1.98 6.11
N PHE A 42 3.61 -2.01 4.81
CA PHE A 42 3.01 -2.94 3.88
C PHE A 42 4.05 -3.92 3.34
N ASP A 43 3.67 -5.17 3.15
CA ASP A 43 4.58 -6.10 2.48
C ASP A 43 4.62 -5.81 0.98
N LYS A 44 5.84 -5.74 0.45
CA LYS A 44 6.08 -5.44 -0.97
C LYS A 44 5.35 -6.40 -1.92
N ASP A 45 5.29 -7.69 -1.60
CA ASP A 45 4.59 -8.67 -2.44
C ASP A 45 3.08 -8.40 -2.46
N ASP A 46 2.50 -8.02 -1.32
CA ASP A 46 1.08 -7.65 -1.24
C ASP A 46 0.78 -6.35 -2.00
N VAL A 47 1.66 -5.35 -1.92
CA VAL A 47 1.55 -4.09 -2.69
C VAL A 47 1.63 -4.35 -4.19
N GLN A 48 2.55 -5.22 -4.63
CA GLN A 48 2.68 -5.59 -6.03
C GLN A 48 1.44 -6.32 -6.54
N ARG A 49 0.94 -7.30 -5.80
CA ARG A 49 -0.30 -8.01 -6.14
C ARG A 49 -1.49 -7.07 -6.22
N TYR A 50 -1.59 -6.12 -5.29
CA TYR A 50 -2.63 -5.12 -5.30
C TYR A 50 -2.57 -4.25 -6.57
N LYS A 51 -1.37 -3.81 -6.98
CA LYS A 51 -1.17 -3.05 -8.22
C LYS A 51 -1.65 -3.84 -9.44
N GLU A 52 -1.21 -5.08 -9.58
CA GLU A 52 -1.62 -5.95 -10.69
C GLU A 52 -3.13 -6.17 -10.72
N PHE A 53 -3.75 -6.32 -9.55
CA PHE A 53 -5.21 -6.43 -9.43
C PHE A 53 -5.91 -5.13 -9.85
N ALA A 54 -5.47 -3.98 -9.33
CA ALA A 54 -6.02 -2.66 -9.64
C ALA A 54 -5.97 -2.39 -11.15
N GLU A 55 -4.84 -2.65 -11.81
CA GLU A 55 -4.69 -2.48 -13.26
C GLU A 55 -5.67 -3.37 -14.05
N ARG A 56 -5.98 -4.58 -13.56
CA ARG A 56 -6.95 -5.49 -14.21
C ARG A 56 -8.40 -5.04 -14.09
N ILE A 57 -8.74 -4.26 -13.06
CA ILE A 57 -10.12 -3.77 -12.83
C ILE A 57 -10.34 -2.33 -13.34
N GLY A 58 -9.35 -1.73 -14.02
CA GLY A 58 -9.45 -0.41 -14.63
C GLY A 58 -8.53 0.66 -14.06
N GLY A 59 -7.57 0.29 -13.19
CA GLY A 59 -6.59 1.19 -12.59
C GLY A 59 -6.90 1.59 -11.15
N ILE A 60 -6.06 2.49 -10.61
CA ILE A 60 -6.07 2.98 -9.22
C ILE A 60 -6.45 4.46 -9.11
#